data_AF-A0A533UL10-F1
#
_entry.id   AF-A0A533UL10-F1
#
_cell.length_a   1.000
_cell.length_b   1.000
_cell.length_c   1.000
_cell.angle_alpha   90.00
_cell.angle_beta   90.00
_cell.angle_gamma   90.00
#
_symmetry.space_group_name_H-M   'P 1'
#
loop_
_entity.id
_entity.type
_entity.pdbx_description
1 polymer ?
#
loop_
_entity_poly.entity_id
_entity_poly.type
_entity_poly.pdbx_seq_one_letter_code
_entity_poly.pdbx_strand_id
1 'polypeptide(L)'
;MTEPRGSINGRDMLRQLINKITRRGHNYGREKITLSEQKEGIVELEDLNLQSAKLAETYRRIFYKVDPALVFDLVTRLQQDLKNPKPMYTVEVFTKDGTDPQKSRDHILQTTGSVPAIFDKGTHYVSHHRLNLEILKKLNDIDYVLEVMGDYAGSAASNGPQHDIGDWKKIKDKVNNK
;
A
#
# COMPACT_ATOMS: atom_id res chain seq x y z
N MET A 1 -12.45 16.68 78.15
CA MET A 1 -11.71 15.57 77.51
C MET A 1 -11.22 16.07 76.16
N THR A 2 -9.93 16.37 76.05
CA THR A 2 -9.28 16.83 74.81
C THR A 2 -8.06 15.97 74.57
N GLU A 3 -8.04 15.23 73.47
CA GLU A 3 -6.94 14.34 73.06
C GLU A 3 -5.66 15.12 72.74
N PRO A 4 -4.45 14.54 72.92
CA PRO A 4 -3.21 15.21 72.61
C PRO A 4 -2.89 15.13 71.10
N ARG A 5 -2.50 16.28 70.53
CA ARG A 5 -1.97 16.38 69.16
C ARG A 5 -0.60 15.70 69.09
N GLY A 6 -0.49 14.66 68.28
CA GLY A 6 0.77 13.97 67.99
C GLY A 6 1.77 14.88 67.27
N SER A 7 2.90 15.15 67.91
CA SER A 7 4.07 15.82 67.34
C SER A 7 4.79 14.87 66.38
N ILE A 8 4.75 15.14 65.07
CA ILE A 8 5.53 14.41 64.07
C ILE A 8 7.02 14.71 64.31
N ASN A 9 7.80 13.69 64.65
CA ASN A 9 9.23 13.82 64.93
C ASN A 9 9.98 14.26 63.65
N GLY A 10 10.94 15.18 63.76
CA GLY A 10 11.71 15.71 62.62
C GLY A 10 12.41 14.64 61.77
N ARG A 11 12.69 13.46 62.34
CA ARG A 11 13.19 12.28 61.59
C ARG A 11 12.18 11.70 60.61
N ASP A 12 10.89 11.76 60.91
CA ASP A 12 9.82 11.26 60.03
C ASP A 12 9.59 12.20 58.86
N MET A 13 9.70 13.52 59.07
CA MET A 13 9.67 14.49 57.97
C MET A 13 10.84 14.29 56.99
N LEU A 14 12.04 14.03 57.50
CA LEU A 14 13.22 13.77 56.66
C LEU A 14 13.06 12.48 55.83
N ARG A 15 12.51 11.41 56.42
CA ARG A 15 12.18 10.17 55.69
C ARG A 15 11.12 10.39 54.61
N GLN A 16 10.08 11.17 54.89
CA GLN A 16 9.07 11.53 53.88
C GLN A 16 9.66 12.34 52.74
N LEU A 17 10.57 13.29 53.03
CA LEU A 17 11.21 14.12 52.02
C LEU A 17 12.13 13.28 51.11
N ILE A 18 12.95 12.39 51.68
CA ILE A 18 13.83 11.49 50.92
C ILE A 18 13.00 10.58 50.01
N ASN A 19 11.96 9.94 50.53
CA ASN A 19 11.08 9.08 49.72
C ASN A 19 10.40 9.84 48.57
N LYS A 20 10.01 11.11 48.79
CA LYS A 20 9.39 11.96 47.77
C LYS A 20 10.39 12.36 46.68
N ILE A 21 11.66 12.58 47.02
CA ILE A 21 12.73 12.89 46.07
C ILE A 21 13.07 11.64 45.25
N THR A 22 13.25 10.48 45.90
CA THR A 22 13.56 9.21 45.22
C THR A 22 12.47 8.79 44.23
N ARG A 23 11.19 8.93 44.61
CA ARG A 23 10.04 8.67 43.71
C ARG A 23 9.97 9.66 42.55
N ARG A 24 10.29 10.95 42.79
CA ARG A 24 10.35 11.95 41.72
C ARG A 24 11.47 11.64 40.71
N GLY A 25 12.66 11.26 41.18
CA GLY A 25 13.77 10.87 40.30
C GLY A 25 13.46 9.63 39.45
N HIS A 26 12.82 8.61 40.04
CA HIS A 26 12.38 7.41 39.30
C HIS A 26 11.31 7.71 38.24
N ASN A 27 10.32 8.55 38.56
CA ASN A 27 9.28 8.92 37.59
C ASN A 27 9.86 9.80 36.46
N TYR A 28 10.74 10.76 36.77
CA TYR A 28 11.39 11.59 35.76
C TYR A 28 12.25 10.77 34.77
N GLY A 29 12.93 9.73 35.28
CA GLY A 29 13.71 8.81 34.45
C GLY A 29 12.83 7.99 33.50
N ARG A 30 11.73 7.40 34.01
CA ARG A 30 10.77 6.66 33.18
C ARG A 30 10.09 7.53 32.12
N GLU A 31 9.68 8.73 32.48
CA GLU A 31 8.99 9.67 31.59
C GLU A 31 9.90 10.14 30.46
N LYS A 32 11.20 10.38 30.73
CA LYS A 32 12.19 10.67 29.68
C LYS A 32 12.43 9.49 28.73
N ILE A 33 12.48 8.26 29.25
CA ILE A 33 12.68 7.04 28.43
C ILE A 33 11.48 6.82 27.51
N THR A 34 10.26 6.96 28.04
CA THR A 34 9.03 6.85 27.23
C THR A 34 8.93 7.95 26.17
N LEU A 35 9.33 9.18 26.49
CA LEU A 35 9.38 10.28 25.52
C LEU A 35 10.45 10.08 24.44
N SER A 36 11.60 9.46 24.75
CA SER A 36 12.62 9.15 23.75
C SER A 36 12.19 8.00 22.84
N GLU A 37 11.61 6.93 23.38
CA GLU A 37 11.09 5.80 22.60
C GLU A 37 9.91 6.24 21.70
N GLN A 38 9.03 7.12 22.21
CA GLN A 38 7.96 7.71 21.39
C GLN A 38 8.50 8.60 20.27
N LYS A 39 9.57 9.38 20.53
CA LYS A 39 10.22 10.17 19.50
C LYS A 39 10.93 9.31 18.45
N GLU A 40 11.60 8.24 18.87
CA GLU A 40 12.22 7.28 17.95
C GLU A 40 11.16 6.59 17.08
N GLY A 41 10.05 6.16 17.67
CA GLY A 41 8.92 5.58 16.91
C GLY A 41 8.30 6.58 15.91
N ILE A 42 8.24 7.88 16.22
CA ILE A 42 7.77 8.89 15.26
C ILE A 42 8.75 9.04 14.09
N VAL A 43 10.07 9.03 14.34
CA VAL A 43 11.09 9.10 13.29
C VAL A 43 11.01 7.87 12.37
N GLU A 44 10.76 6.67 12.91
CA GLU A 44 10.55 5.45 12.11
C GLU A 44 9.32 5.58 11.19
N LEU A 45 8.23 6.22 11.63
CA LEU A 45 7.05 6.46 10.79
C LEU A 45 7.34 7.45 9.65
N GLU A 46 8.16 8.46 9.90
CA GLU A 46 8.59 9.41 8.87
C GLU A 46 9.45 8.72 7.80
N ASP A 47 10.39 7.87 8.22
CA ASP A 47 11.22 7.10 7.29
C ASP A 47 10.39 6.10 6.48
N LEU A 48 9.43 5.41 7.11
CA LEU A 48 8.48 4.54 6.43
C LEU A 48 7.70 5.30 5.34
N ASN A 49 7.20 6.49 5.66
CA ASN A 49 6.50 7.33 4.68
C ASN A 49 7.41 7.73 3.51
N LEU A 50 8.66 8.09 3.78
CA LEU A 50 9.64 8.42 2.74
C LEU A 50 9.95 7.23 1.84
N GLN A 51 10.17 6.04 2.42
CA GLN A 51 10.44 4.82 1.68
C GLN A 51 9.23 4.42 0.81
N SER A 52 8.02 4.52 1.37
CA SER A 52 6.77 4.26 0.64
C SER A 52 6.59 5.21 -0.55
N ALA A 53 6.88 6.51 -0.36
CA ALA A 53 6.83 7.51 -1.43
C ALA A 53 7.82 7.18 -2.57
N LYS A 54 9.06 6.83 -2.23
CA LYS A 54 10.10 6.42 -3.22
C LYS A 54 9.69 5.17 -4.00
N LEU A 55 9.09 4.19 -3.32
CA LEU A 55 8.60 2.98 -3.95
C LEU A 55 7.46 3.28 -4.93
N ALA A 56 6.48 4.08 -4.49
CA ALA A 56 5.36 4.50 -5.33
C ALA A 56 5.81 5.30 -6.56
N GLU A 57 6.83 6.17 -6.42
CA GLU A 57 7.43 6.88 -7.55
C GLU A 57 8.12 5.92 -8.53
N THR A 58 8.86 4.94 -8.00
CA THR A 58 9.52 3.92 -8.82
C THR A 58 8.50 3.11 -9.63
N TYR A 59 7.39 2.70 -9.02
CA TYR A 59 6.31 2.02 -9.73
C TYR A 59 5.76 2.88 -10.87
N ARG A 60 5.42 4.16 -10.60
CA ARG A 60 4.91 5.08 -11.63
C ARG A 60 5.90 5.32 -12.77
N ARG A 61 7.20 5.34 -12.48
CA ARG A 61 8.24 5.53 -13.51
C ARG A 61 8.38 4.31 -14.42
N ILE A 62 8.28 3.10 -13.87
CA ILE A 62 8.45 1.86 -14.64
C ILE A 62 7.15 1.47 -15.37
N PHE A 63 6.01 1.65 -14.70
CA PHE A 63 4.68 1.23 -15.12
C PHE A 63 3.72 2.43 -15.22
N TYR A 64 4.06 3.40 -16.07
CA TYR A 64 3.33 4.67 -16.17
C TYR A 64 1.89 4.57 -16.70
N LYS A 65 1.51 3.42 -17.28
CA LYS A 65 0.13 3.11 -17.73
C LYS A 65 -0.60 2.13 -16.82
N VAL A 66 0.07 1.55 -15.82
CA VAL A 66 -0.55 0.54 -14.95
C VAL A 66 -1.03 1.21 -13.68
N ASP A 67 -2.18 0.78 -13.17
CA ASP A 67 -2.64 1.15 -11.85
C ASP A 67 -1.55 0.81 -10.80
N PRO A 68 -1.04 1.80 -10.03
CA PRO A 68 -0.07 1.57 -8.97
C PRO A 68 -0.54 0.58 -7.90
N ALA A 69 -1.84 0.48 -7.64
CA ALA A 69 -2.39 -0.48 -6.67
C ALA A 69 -2.20 -1.92 -7.15
N LEU A 70 -2.44 -2.20 -8.43
CA LEU A 70 -2.16 -3.49 -9.06
C LEU A 70 -0.67 -3.86 -8.96
N VAL A 71 0.24 -2.91 -9.24
CA VAL A 71 1.69 -3.16 -9.13
C VAL A 71 2.08 -3.50 -7.69
N PHE A 72 1.56 -2.74 -6.72
CA PHE A 72 1.82 -2.97 -5.30
C PHE A 72 1.31 -4.32 -4.81
N ASP A 73 0.06 -4.68 -5.15
CA ASP A 73 -0.53 -5.97 -4.77
C ASP A 73 0.27 -7.14 -5.37
N LEU A 74 0.64 -7.06 -6.66
CA LEU A 74 1.44 -8.09 -7.32
C LEU A 74 2.82 -8.25 -6.65
N VAL A 75 3.56 -7.17 -6.43
CA VAL A 75 4.89 -7.24 -5.78
C VAL A 75 4.79 -7.85 -4.40
N THR A 76 3.79 -7.43 -3.61
CA THR A 76 3.56 -7.95 -2.26
C THR A 76 3.34 -9.46 -2.27
N ARG A 77 2.50 -9.96 -3.19
CA ARG A 77 2.22 -11.39 -3.32
C ARG A 77 3.45 -12.19 -3.75
N LEU A 78 4.21 -11.67 -4.71
CA LEU A 78 5.45 -12.32 -5.18
C LEU A 78 6.49 -12.43 -4.06
N GLN A 79 6.51 -11.49 -3.11
CA GLN A 79 7.39 -11.56 -1.93
C GLN A 79 6.86 -12.51 -0.86
N GLN A 80 5.55 -12.58 -0.66
CA GLN A 80 4.93 -13.39 0.39
C GLN A 80 4.80 -14.87 0.03
N ASP A 81 4.55 -15.19 -1.24
CA ASP A 81 4.35 -16.57 -1.70
C ASP A 81 5.34 -16.93 -2.81
N LEU A 82 6.56 -17.28 -2.39
CA LEU A 82 7.63 -17.74 -3.30
C LEU A 82 7.26 -19.03 -4.04
N LYS A 83 6.26 -19.79 -3.57
CA LYS A 83 5.78 -21.03 -4.23
C LYS A 83 4.78 -20.73 -5.34
N ASN A 84 4.23 -19.51 -5.39
CA ASN A 84 3.32 -19.04 -6.42
C ASN A 84 3.90 -17.82 -7.16
N PRO A 85 4.92 -18.02 -8.02
CA PRO A 85 5.64 -16.93 -8.68
C PRO A 85 4.81 -16.22 -9.77
N LYS A 86 3.57 -16.66 -10.01
CA LYS A 86 2.63 -16.02 -10.92
C LYS A 86 1.21 -16.14 -10.36
N PRO A 87 0.76 -15.24 -9.48
CA PRO A 87 -0.61 -15.28 -8.97
C PRO A 87 -1.63 -15.05 -10.10
N MET A 88 -2.88 -15.46 -9.88
CA MET A 88 -3.95 -15.36 -10.88
C MET A 88 -4.71 -14.05 -10.74
N TYR A 89 -4.86 -13.32 -11.85
CA TYR A 89 -5.54 -12.02 -11.90
C TYR A 89 -6.59 -12.00 -13.00
N THR A 90 -7.59 -11.13 -12.81
CA THR A 90 -8.35 -10.55 -13.91
C THR A 90 -7.68 -9.23 -14.27
N VAL A 91 -7.20 -9.11 -15.51
CA VAL A 91 -6.46 -7.94 -16.01
C VAL A 91 -7.30 -7.26 -17.08
N GLU A 92 -7.47 -5.95 -16.93
CA GLU A 92 -8.24 -5.06 -17.78
C GLU A 92 -7.28 -4.13 -18.52
N VAL A 93 -7.37 -4.11 -19.85
CA VAL A 93 -6.52 -3.30 -20.74
C VAL A 93 -7.41 -2.36 -21.52
N PHE A 94 -7.19 -1.06 -21.33
CA PHE A 94 -7.88 0.02 -22.04
C PHE A 94 -7.00 0.54 -23.16
N THR A 95 -7.58 0.75 -24.34
CA THR A 95 -6.85 1.11 -25.57
C THR A 95 -7.43 2.37 -26.21
N LYS A 96 -6.67 2.98 -27.11
CA LYS A 96 -7.11 4.14 -27.89
C LYS A 96 -8.29 3.79 -28.80
N ASP A 97 -9.21 4.73 -28.94
CA ASP A 97 -10.26 4.64 -29.96
C ASP A 97 -9.66 4.46 -31.37
N GLY A 98 -10.33 3.65 -32.20
CA GLY A 98 -9.90 3.36 -33.57
C GLY A 98 -8.74 2.36 -33.68
N THR A 99 -8.26 1.79 -32.56
CA THR A 99 -7.34 0.65 -32.60
C THR A 99 -8.06 -0.58 -33.15
N ASP A 100 -7.42 -1.32 -34.05
CA ASP A 100 -7.98 -2.55 -34.62
C ASP A 100 -8.23 -3.59 -33.51
N PRO A 101 -9.50 -4.01 -33.30
CA PRO A 101 -9.80 -4.86 -32.16
C PRO A 101 -9.23 -6.28 -32.27
N GLN A 102 -9.11 -6.80 -33.48
CA GLN A 102 -8.60 -8.14 -33.71
C GLN A 102 -7.08 -8.18 -33.48
N LYS A 103 -6.34 -7.20 -34.01
CA LYS A 103 -4.91 -7.04 -33.73
C LYS A 103 -4.64 -6.85 -32.25
N SER A 104 -5.47 -6.07 -31.57
CA SER A 104 -5.35 -5.83 -30.13
C SER A 104 -5.57 -7.11 -29.33
N ARG A 105 -6.64 -7.85 -29.65
CA ARG A 105 -6.93 -9.17 -29.07
C ARG A 105 -5.77 -10.14 -29.25
N ASP A 106 -5.21 -10.22 -30.45
CA ASP A 106 -4.15 -11.18 -30.77
C ASP A 106 -2.82 -10.79 -30.11
N HIS A 107 -2.51 -9.50 -30.03
CA HIS A 107 -1.32 -9.03 -29.34
C HIS A 107 -1.42 -9.21 -27.81
N ILE A 108 -2.60 -8.99 -27.22
CA ILE A 108 -2.86 -9.28 -25.81
C ILE A 108 -2.72 -10.78 -25.56
N LEU A 109 -3.32 -11.63 -26.40
CA LEU A 109 -3.15 -13.09 -26.32
C LEU A 109 -1.68 -13.51 -26.37
N GLN A 110 -0.90 -12.95 -27.30
CA GLN A 110 0.54 -13.25 -27.40
C GLN A 110 1.31 -12.79 -26.16
N THR A 111 0.89 -11.70 -25.54
CA THR A 111 1.54 -11.12 -24.36
C THR A 111 1.21 -11.90 -23.08
N THR A 112 -0.05 -12.31 -22.91
CA THR A 112 -0.57 -12.88 -21.66
C THR A 112 -0.73 -14.39 -21.68
N GLY A 113 -0.80 -14.98 -22.88
CA GLY A 113 -1.18 -16.38 -23.08
C GLY A 113 -2.67 -16.66 -22.96
N SER A 114 -3.50 -15.63 -22.74
CA SER A 114 -4.95 -15.77 -22.56
C SER A 114 -5.72 -14.91 -23.55
N VAL A 115 -6.79 -15.47 -24.10
CA VAL A 115 -7.72 -14.73 -24.98
C VAL A 115 -8.51 -13.73 -24.13
N PRO A 116 -8.48 -12.42 -24.44
CA PRO A 116 -9.33 -11.46 -23.76
C PRO A 116 -10.78 -11.50 -24.28
N ALA A 117 -11.72 -11.26 -23.39
CA ALA A 117 -13.06 -10.78 -23.74
C ALA A 117 -12.98 -9.29 -24.10
N ILE A 118 -13.82 -8.84 -25.05
CA ILE A 118 -13.78 -7.50 -25.62
C ILE A 118 -15.07 -6.75 -25.26
N PHE A 119 -14.91 -5.54 -24.73
CA PHE A 119 -15.96 -4.64 -24.29
C PHE A 119 -15.78 -3.26 -24.93
N ASP A 120 -16.70 -2.34 -24.64
CA ASP A 120 -16.62 -0.93 -25.00
C ASP A 120 -16.31 -0.67 -26.49
N LYS A 121 -17.02 -1.42 -27.36
CA LYS A 121 -16.86 -1.35 -28.82
C LYS A 121 -15.42 -1.59 -29.31
N GLY A 122 -14.66 -2.41 -28.59
CA GLY A 122 -13.31 -2.80 -29.00
C GLY A 122 -12.19 -2.02 -28.34
N THR A 123 -12.46 -1.29 -27.24
CA THR A 123 -11.43 -0.50 -26.57
C THR A 123 -11.05 -1.03 -25.18
N HIS A 124 -11.83 -1.95 -24.62
CA HIS A 124 -11.61 -2.53 -23.30
C HIS A 124 -11.51 -4.05 -23.39
N TYR A 125 -10.39 -4.59 -22.91
CA TYR A 125 -10.05 -6.00 -23.00
C TYR A 125 -9.87 -6.60 -21.61
N VAL A 126 -10.63 -7.63 -21.29
CA VAL A 126 -10.57 -8.31 -19.99
C VAL A 126 -10.03 -9.72 -20.18
N SER A 127 -8.95 -10.06 -19.49
CA SER A 127 -8.35 -11.40 -19.57
C SER A 127 -8.07 -11.94 -18.19
N HIS A 128 -8.22 -13.26 -18.03
CA HIS A 128 -7.90 -13.95 -16.79
C HIS A 128 -6.66 -14.81 -17.00
N HIS A 129 -5.59 -14.49 -16.28
CA HIS A 129 -4.31 -15.16 -16.46
C HIS A 129 -3.36 -15.00 -15.28
N ARG A 130 -2.32 -15.84 -15.32
CA ARG A 130 -1.17 -15.79 -14.44
C ARG A 130 -0.40 -14.50 -14.74
N LEU A 131 -0.14 -13.69 -13.71
CA LEU A 131 0.50 -12.38 -13.85
C LEU A 131 1.90 -12.37 -13.25
N ASN A 132 2.81 -11.64 -13.90
CA ASN A 132 4.11 -11.28 -13.35
C ASN A 132 4.50 -9.87 -13.84
N LEU A 133 5.60 -9.32 -13.30
CA LEU A 133 6.07 -7.98 -13.64
C LEU A 133 6.46 -7.84 -15.12
N GLU A 134 6.92 -8.91 -15.75
CA GLU A 134 7.30 -8.90 -17.17
C GLU A 134 6.07 -8.71 -18.08
N ILE A 135 4.96 -9.41 -17.79
CA ILE A 135 3.71 -9.25 -18.53
C ILE A 135 3.16 -7.84 -18.34
N LEU A 136 3.15 -7.32 -17.11
CA LEU A 136 2.74 -5.93 -16.86
C LEU A 136 3.60 -4.93 -17.65
N LYS A 137 4.91 -5.16 -17.71
CA LYS A 137 5.82 -4.29 -18.45
C LYS A 137 5.53 -4.33 -19.96
N LYS A 138 5.34 -5.53 -20.52
CA LYS A 138 4.97 -5.71 -21.92
C LYS A 138 3.68 -4.97 -22.25
N LEU A 139 2.62 -5.13 -21.45
CA LEU A 139 1.34 -4.42 -21.65
C LEU A 139 1.50 -2.90 -21.54
N ASN A 140 2.24 -2.41 -20.54
CA ASN A 140 2.55 -1.00 -20.35
C ASN A 140 3.24 -0.37 -21.58
N ASP A 141 4.09 -1.14 -22.25
CA ASP A 141 4.91 -0.64 -23.36
C ASP A 141 4.20 -0.65 -24.71
N ILE A 142 2.98 -1.20 -24.79
CA ILE A 142 2.17 -1.18 -26.01
C ILE A 142 1.67 0.23 -26.29
N ASP A 143 1.99 0.78 -27.47
CA ASP A 143 1.70 2.17 -27.83
C ASP A 143 0.21 2.54 -27.83
N TYR A 144 -0.66 1.60 -28.22
CA TYR A 144 -2.11 1.84 -28.26
C TYR A 144 -2.80 1.59 -26.92
N VAL A 145 -2.11 1.01 -25.94
CA VAL A 145 -2.62 0.87 -24.57
C VAL A 145 -2.57 2.22 -23.89
N LEU A 146 -3.67 2.57 -23.25
CA LEU A 146 -3.82 3.76 -22.43
C LEU A 146 -3.60 3.44 -20.96
N GLU A 147 -4.29 2.40 -20.48
CA GLU A 147 -4.30 2.03 -19.06
C GLU A 147 -4.40 0.51 -18.89
N VAL A 148 -3.80 0.01 -17.82
CA VAL A 148 -3.88 -1.39 -17.39
C VAL A 148 -4.31 -1.41 -15.92
N MET A 149 -5.40 -2.10 -15.63
CA MET A 149 -5.93 -2.31 -14.28
C MET A 149 -6.14 -3.81 -14.04
N GLY A 150 -6.47 -4.19 -12.82
CA GLY A 150 -6.78 -5.58 -12.53
C GLY A 150 -6.85 -5.91 -11.07
N ASP A 151 -7.55 -7.00 -10.80
CA ASP A 151 -7.81 -7.51 -9.46
C ASP A 151 -7.28 -8.93 -9.30
N TYR A 152 -6.78 -9.19 -8.10
CA TYR A 152 -6.41 -10.55 -7.70
C TYR A 152 -7.66 -11.44 -7.72
N ALA A 153 -7.63 -12.48 -8.54
CA ALA A 153 -8.76 -13.40 -8.68
C ALA A 153 -8.68 -14.57 -7.69
N GLY A 154 -7.46 -15.00 -7.33
CA GLY A 154 -7.19 -16.07 -6.36
C GLY A 154 -7.73 -17.47 -6.70
N SER A 155 -8.45 -17.61 -7.80
CA SER A 155 -9.09 -18.85 -8.26
C SER A 155 -9.02 -18.97 -9.78
N ALA A 156 -9.59 -20.04 -10.32
CA ALA A 156 -9.69 -20.26 -11.78
C ALA A 156 -10.81 -19.45 -12.45
N ALA A 157 -11.68 -18.79 -11.68
CA ALA A 157 -12.76 -17.97 -12.21
C ALA A 157 -12.34 -16.49 -12.31
N SER A 158 -12.81 -15.83 -13.36
CA SER A 158 -12.64 -14.38 -13.52
C SER A 158 -13.74 -13.61 -12.80
N ASN A 159 -13.41 -12.42 -12.32
CA ASN A 159 -14.39 -11.47 -11.76
C ASN A 159 -15.10 -10.65 -12.86
N GLY A 160 -14.68 -10.77 -14.13
CA GLY A 160 -15.15 -9.90 -15.20
C GLY A 160 -14.59 -8.47 -15.11
N PRO A 161 -15.07 -7.53 -15.94
CA PRO A 161 -14.68 -6.12 -15.84
C PRO A 161 -15.18 -5.52 -14.52
N GLN A 162 -14.31 -4.80 -13.82
CA GLN A 162 -14.62 -4.09 -12.57
C GLN A 162 -14.26 -2.61 -12.64
N HIS A 163 -13.58 -2.16 -13.69
CA HIS A 163 -13.01 -0.82 -13.78
C HIS A 163 -13.51 -0.03 -14.98
N ASP A 164 -13.58 1.29 -14.82
CA ASP A 164 -13.68 2.27 -15.89
C ASP A 164 -12.32 2.94 -16.15
N ILE A 165 -12.13 3.44 -17.38
CA ILE A 165 -10.93 4.23 -17.71
C ILE A 165 -10.77 5.43 -16.77
N GLY A 166 -9.55 5.59 -16.25
CA GLY A 166 -9.18 6.68 -15.34
C GLY A 166 -9.57 6.49 -13.87
N ASP A 167 -10.16 5.35 -13.47
CA ASP A 167 -10.61 5.14 -12.09
C ASP A 167 -9.55 5.38 -11.03
N TRP A 168 -8.34 4.86 -11.22
CA TRP A 168 -7.25 5.08 -10.26
C TRP A 168 -6.71 6.52 -10.25
N LYS A 169 -6.95 7.30 -11.32
CA LYS A 169 -6.61 8.73 -11.38
C LYS A 169 -7.63 9.59 -10.64
N LYS A 170 -8.92 9.24 -10.69
CA LYS A 170 -10.00 9.92 -9.96
C LYS A 170 -9.81 9.89 -8.44
N ILE A 171 -9.16 8.85 -7.91
CA ILE A 171 -8.82 8.74 -6.49
C ILE A 171 -7.82 9.83 -6.07
N LYS A 172 -6.85 10.16 -6.93
CA LYS A 172 -5.83 11.18 -6.66
C LYS A 172 -6.43 12.59 -6.56
N ASP A 173 -7.43 12.89 -7.40
CA ASP A 173 -8.07 14.21 -7.44
C ASP A 173 -8.99 14.48 -6.23
N LYS A 174 -9.53 13.42 -5.61
CA LYS A 174 -10.30 13.55 -4.35
C LYS A 174 -9.41 13.78 -3.14
N VAL A 175 -8.18 13.28 -3.15
CA VAL A 175 -7.22 13.42 -2.03
C VAL A 175 -6.53 14.79 -2.07
N ASN A 176 -6.29 15.35 -3.26
CA ASN A 176 -5.63 16.66 -3.42
C ASN A 176 -6.58 17.88 -3.28
N ASN A 177 -7.89 17.66 -3.22
CA ASN A 177 -8.91 18.73 -3.08
C ASN A 177 -9.50 18.82 -1.65
N LYS A 178 -8.74 18.39 -0.63
CA LYS A 178 -9.08 18.57 0.78
C LYS A 178 -7.95 19.26 1.55
#